data_AF-T2SB16-F1
#
_entry.id   AF-T2SB16-F1
#
_cell.length_a   1.000
_cell.length_b   1.000
_cell.length_c   1.000
_cell.angle_alpha   90.00
_cell.angle_beta   90.00
_cell.angle_gamma   90.00
#
_symmetry.space_group_name_H-M   'P 1'
#
loop_
_entity.id
_entity.type
_entity.pdbx_description
1 polymer ?
#
loop_
_entity_poly.entity_id
_entity_poly.type
_entity_poly.pdbx_seq_one_letter_code
_entity_poly.pdbx_strand_id
1 'polypeptide(L)'
;MEIKNIKEFEKASKKLQKDTLKIALALLFLIGAALLALIFGQANSKGLLLIFAAVIGGYMAMNIGANDVSNNVGPAVGSKAISMGGAILIAGVCEMLGAIIAGGEVVSTIKGRIVSPESINDAHIFINVMLASLLSGALWLHVATLIGAPVSTSHSVVGGIMGAGMAAAGMSAINWHFLSGIVASWVVSPLMGALIAMFF
;
A
#
# COMPACT_ATOMS: atom_id res chain seq x y z
N MET A 1 17.56 42.79 -13.96
CA MET A 1 16.43 41.87 -14.25
C MET A 1 16.91 40.44 -14.55
N GLU A 2 18.13 40.23 -15.04
CA GLU A 2 18.65 38.92 -15.46
C GLU A 2 19.06 37.96 -14.32
N ILE A 3 19.66 38.45 -13.22
CA ILE A 3 20.15 37.58 -12.12
C ILE A 3 19.01 36.85 -11.38
N LYS A 4 17.83 37.47 -11.29
CA LYS A 4 16.64 36.86 -10.67
C LYS A 4 16.12 35.68 -11.52
N ASN A 5 16.19 35.81 -12.85
CA ASN A 5 15.78 34.77 -13.79
C ASN A 5 16.73 33.56 -13.77
N ILE A 6 18.05 33.78 -13.59
CA ILE A 6 19.03 32.69 -13.47
C ILE A 6 18.80 31.87 -12.18
N LYS A 7 18.57 32.53 -11.04
CA LYS A 7 18.29 31.84 -9.77
C LYS A 7 16.97 31.06 -9.80
N GLU A 8 15.93 31.61 -10.43
CA GLU A 8 14.66 30.89 -10.64
C GLU A 8 14.84 29.68 -11.56
N PHE A 9 15.65 29.82 -12.63
CA PHE A 9 15.98 28.71 -13.53
C PHE A 9 16.77 27.60 -12.83
N GLU A 10 17.78 27.94 -12.02
CA GLU A 10 18.52 26.96 -11.22
C GLU A 10 17.62 26.24 -10.20
N LYS A 11 16.71 26.96 -9.56
CA LYS A 11 15.75 26.38 -8.60
C LYS A 11 14.77 25.44 -9.29
N ALA A 12 14.25 25.82 -10.45
CA ALA A 12 13.38 24.98 -11.27
C ALA A 12 14.12 23.72 -11.77
N SER A 13 15.37 23.87 -12.23
CA SER A 13 16.24 22.75 -12.64
C SER A 13 16.52 21.78 -11.50
N LYS A 14 16.88 22.28 -10.30
CA LYS A 14 17.09 21.44 -9.11
C LYS A 14 15.82 20.72 -8.66
N LYS A 15 14.66 21.38 -8.73
CA LYS A 15 13.37 20.75 -8.43
C LYS A 15 13.08 19.62 -9.43
N LEU A 16 13.24 19.90 -10.72
CA LEU A 16 13.05 18.90 -11.78
C LEU A 16 13.99 17.71 -11.60
N GLN A 17 15.28 17.94 -11.33
CA GLN A 17 16.24 16.87 -11.03
C GLN A 17 15.80 16.00 -9.84
N LYS A 18 15.32 16.62 -8.76
CA LYS A 18 14.85 15.91 -7.57
C LYS A 18 13.60 15.07 -7.87
N ASP A 19 12.66 15.60 -8.64
CA ASP A 19 11.44 14.89 -9.00
C ASP A 19 11.74 13.74 -9.98
N THR A 20 12.64 13.95 -10.95
CA THR A 20 13.16 12.89 -11.83
C THR A 20 13.86 11.78 -11.04
N LEU A 21 14.67 12.12 -10.03
CA LEU A 21 15.33 11.13 -9.18
C LEU A 21 14.34 10.26 -8.41
N LYS A 22 13.27 10.85 -7.85
CA LYS A 22 12.22 10.08 -7.16
C LYS A 22 11.54 9.10 -8.11
N ILE A 23 11.18 9.56 -9.31
CA ILE A 23 10.56 8.73 -10.34
C ILE A 23 11.51 7.61 -10.77
N ALA A 24 12.80 7.90 -10.95
CA ALA A 24 13.79 6.88 -11.30
C ALA A 24 13.92 5.80 -10.22
N LEU A 25 13.97 6.19 -8.94
CA LEU A 25 14.03 5.25 -7.81
C LEU A 25 12.76 4.39 -7.71
N ALA A 26 11.60 5.01 -7.91
CA ALA A 26 10.32 4.33 -8.00
C ALA A 26 10.29 3.26 -9.10
N LEU A 27 10.70 3.64 -10.32
CA LEU A 27 10.76 2.71 -11.45
C LEU A 27 11.78 1.60 -11.22
N LEU A 28 12.94 1.92 -10.64
CA LEU A 28 13.97 0.94 -10.32
C LEU A 28 13.47 -0.09 -9.29
N PHE A 29 12.73 0.34 -8.28
CA PHE A 29 12.08 -0.57 -7.33
C PHE A 29 11.07 -1.50 -8.02
N LEU A 30 10.22 -0.98 -8.90
CA LEU A 30 9.24 -1.79 -9.63
C LEU A 30 9.90 -2.77 -10.62
N ILE A 31 10.95 -2.35 -11.31
CA ILE A 31 11.77 -3.22 -12.16
C ILE A 31 12.43 -4.31 -11.31
N GLY A 32 12.97 -3.95 -10.14
CA GLY A 32 13.53 -4.92 -9.19
C GLY A 32 12.51 -5.96 -8.75
N ALA A 33 11.30 -5.53 -8.40
CA ALA A 33 10.19 -6.44 -8.05
C ALA A 33 9.83 -7.37 -9.22
N ALA A 34 9.78 -6.84 -10.45
CA ALA A 34 9.52 -7.63 -11.66
C ALA A 34 10.63 -8.66 -11.93
N LEU A 35 11.91 -8.27 -11.78
CA LEU A 35 13.06 -9.16 -11.96
C LEU A 35 13.10 -10.26 -10.90
N LEU A 36 12.82 -9.93 -9.64
CA LEU A 36 12.68 -10.94 -8.59
C LEU A 36 11.55 -11.92 -8.92
N ALA A 37 10.39 -11.42 -9.35
CA ALA A 37 9.27 -12.25 -9.78
C ALA A 37 9.61 -13.13 -10.99
N LEU A 38 10.46 -12.66 -11.91
CA LEU A 38 10.98 -13.47 -13.02
C LEU A 38 11.84 -14.62 -12.51
N ILE A 39 12.78 -14.35 -11.60
CA ILE A 39 13.70 -15.36 -11.05
C ILE A 39 12.92 -16.45 -10.30
N PHE A 40 11.97 -16.07 -9.45
CA PHE A 40 11.13 -17.02 -8.72
C PHE A 40 10.01 -17.64 -9.58
N GLY A 41 9.62 -16.97 -10.67
CA GLY A 41 8.52 -17.36 -11.55
C GLY A 41 8.88 -18.39 -12.61
N GLN A 42 10.15 -18.57 -12.95
CA GLN A 42 10.59 -19.59 -13.92
C GLN A 42 10.28 -21.03 -13.50
N ALA A 43 9.95 -21.26 -12.23
CA ALA A 43 9.52 -22.56 -11.72
C ALA A 43 8.07 -22.94 -12.07
N ASN A 44 7.24 -22.02 -12.60
CA ASN A 44 5.79 -22.26 -12.82
C ASN A 44 5.27 -21.75 -14.18
N SER A 45 4.28 -22.44 -14.75
CA SER A 45 3.59 -22.08 -16.02
C SER A 45 2.82 -20.74 -16.01
N LYS A 46 2.89 -19.98 -14.91
CA LYS A 46 2.20 -18.68 -14.70
C LYS A 46 3.17 -17.50 -14.52
N GLY A 47 4.39 -17.60 -15.02
CA GLY A 47 5.45 -16.60 -14.82
C GLY A 47 5.04 -15.15 -15.12
N LEU A 48 4.33 -14.92 -16.23
CA LEU A 48 3.86 -13.57 -16.60
C LEU A 48 2.90 -12.96 -15.56
N LEU A 49 1.96 -13.77 -15.06
CA LEU A 49 1.00 -13.34 -14.04
C LEU A 49 1.70 -12.93 -12.74
N LEU A 50 2.73 -13.69 -12.34
CA LEU A 50 3.50 -13.38 -11.14
C LEU A 50 4.25 -12.04 -11.26
N ILE A 51 4.77 -11.72 -12.45
CA ILE A 51 5.41 -10.43 -12.72
C ILE A 51 4.40 -9.29 -12.58
N PHE A 52 3.21 -9.41 -13.19
CA PHE A 52 2.16 -8.40 -13.05
C PHE A 52 1.73 -8.22 -11.59
N ALA A 53 1.55 -9.33 -10.86
CA ALA A 53 1.22 -9.29 -9.44
C ALA A 53 2.31 -8.58 -8.61
N ALA A 54 3.59 -8.86 -8.89
CA ALA A 54 4.71 -8.25 -8.19
C ALA A 54 4.85 -6.75 -8.50
N VAL A 55 4.63 -6.33 -9.75
CA VAL A 55 4.65 -4.90 -10.12
C VAL A 55 3.50 -4.15 -9.46
N ILE A 56 2.27 -4.69 -9.51
CA ILE A 56 1.10 -4.06 -8.88
C ILE A 56 1.26 -4.04 -7.35
N GLY A 57 1.74 -5.14 -6.76
CA GLY A 57 2.02 -5.23 -5.33
C GLY A 57 3.14 -4.30 -4.89
N GLY A 58 4.20 -4.16 -5.69
CA GLY A 58 5.26 -3.18 -5.46
C GLY A 58 4.72 -1.75 -5.51
N TYR A 59 3.89 -1.44 -6.50
CA TYR A 59 3.26 -0.13 -6.62
C TYR A 59 2.36 0.17 -5.42
N MET A 60 1.55 -0.81 -4.97
CA MET A 60 0.77 -0.70 -3.73
C MET A 60 1.67 -0.46 -2.52
N ALA A 61 2.74 -1.24 -2.35
CA ALA A 61 3.66 -1.12 -1.22
C ALA A 61 4.30 0.27 -1.14
N MET A 62 4.67 0.85 -2.29
CA MET A 62 5.17 2.22 -2.34
C MET A 62 4.12 3.24 -1.90
N ASN A 63 2.87 3.11 -2.35
CA ASN A 63 1.79 4.01 -1.96
C ASN A 63 1.44 3.87 -0.47
N ILE A 64 1.47 2.64 0.08
CA ILE A 64 1.33 2.41 1.54
C ILE A 64 2.43 3.16 2.28
N GLY A 65 3.70 2.97 1.91
CA GLY A 65 4.81 3.67 2.56
C GLY A 65 4.70 5.19 2.48
N ALA A 66 4.27 5.74 1.34
CA ALA A 66 4.10 7.18 1.18
C ALA A 66 2.94 7.75 2.00
N ASN A 67 1.83 7.01 2.15
CA ASN A 67 0.66 7.43 2.92
C ASN A 67 0.89 7.24 4.44
N ASP A 68 1.42 6.09 4.84
CA ASP A 68 1.43 5.65 6.24
C ASP A 68 2.67 6.10 7.02
N VAL A 69 3.75 6.54 6.36
CA VAL A 69 4.95 7.04 7.07
C VAL A 69 4.63 8.19 8.03
N SER A 70 3.63 9.02 7.70
CA SER A 70 3.21 10.13 8.55
C SER A 70 2.64 9.68 9.91
N ASN A 71 2.09 8.46 9.98
CA ASN A 71 1.42 7.93 11.17
C ASN A 71 2.41 7.60 12.29
N ASN A 72 3.58 7.05 11.96
CA ASN A 72 4.57 6.60 12.94
C ASN A 72 5.70 7.62 13.18
N VAL A 73 6.10 8.42 12.18
CA VAL A 73 7.15 9.44 12.35
C VAL A 73 6.60 10.79 12.81
N GLY A 74 5.32 11.06 12.60
CA GLY A 74 4.68 12.36 12.84
C GLY A 74 4.93 12.91 14.25
N PRO A 75 4.59 12.17 15.32
CA PRO A 75 4.81 12.64 16.70
C PRO A 75 6.29 12.87 17.04
N ALA A 76 7.19 11.97 16.60
CA ALA A 76 8.61 12.03 16.94
C ALA A 76 9.34 13.18 16.22
N VAL A 77 9.01 13.42 14.95
CA VAL A 77 9.55 14.56 14.19
C VAL A 77 8.87 15.86 14.60
N GLY A 78 7.55 15.84 14.84
CA GLY A 78 6.76 17.01 15.25
C GLY A 78 7.16 17.56 16.63
N SER A 79 7.51 16.68 17.57
CA SER A 79 8.07 17.04 18.88
C SER A 79 9.54 17.46 18.82
N LYS A 80 10.18 17.38 17.64
CA LYS A 80 11.62 17.63 17.43
C LYS A 80 12.54 16.66 18.17
N ALA A 81 12.04 15.50 18.59
CA ALA A 81 12.85 14.47 19.23
C ALA A 81 13.87 13.86 18.25
N ILE A 82 13.49 13.71 16.97
CA ILE A 82 14.34 13.16 15.91
C ILE A 82 14.22 13.97 14.62
N SER A 83 15.26 13.93 13.78
CA SER A 83 15.23 14.56 12.46
C SER A 83 14.39 13.75 11.47
N MET A 84 13.85 14.39 10.45
CA MET A 84 13.07 13.72 9.39
C MET A 84 13.85 12.59 8.71
N GLY A 85 15.15 12.81 8.44
CA GLY A 85 15.99 11.79 7.81
C GLY A 85 16.20 10.57 8.71
N GLY A 86 16.45 10.78 10.01
CA GLY A 86 16.58 9.70 10.98
C GLY A 86 15.26 8.92 11.15
N ALA A 87 14.14 9.63 11.21
CA ALA A 87 12.83 9.02 11.36
C ALA A 87 12.45 8.12 10.17
N ILE A 88 12.68 8.57 8.94
CA ILE A 88 12.40 7.78 7.73
C ILE A 88 13.26 6.51 7.69
N LEU A 89 14.53 6.58 8.13
CA LEU A 89 15.41 5.41 8.16
C LEU A 89 14.93 4.37 9.19
N ILE A 90 14.56 4.81 10.40
CA ILE A 90 14.01 3.94 11.43
C ILE A 90 12.69 3.32 10.97
N ALA A 91 11.77 4.14 10.45
CA ALA A 91 10.49 3.68 9.94
C ALA A 91 10.69 2.63 8.83
N GLY A 92 11.59 2.87 7.86
CA GLY A 92 11.85 1.92 6.78
C GLY A 92 12.33 0.56 7.28
N VAL A 93 13.21 0.52 8.28
CA VAL A 93 13.68 -0.74 8.88
C VAL A 93 12.58 -1.43 9.67
N CYS A 94 11.89 -0.70 10.55
CA CYS A 94 10.84 -1.25 11.39
C CYS A 94 9.63 -1.76 10.58
N GLU A 95 9.18 -1.01 9.57
CA GLU A 95 8.07 -1.41 8.69
C GLU A 95 8.43 -2.64 7.86
N MET A 96 9.65 -2.71 7.31
CA MET A 96 10.14 -3.89 6.58
C MET A 96 10.17 -5.13 7.50
N LEU A 97 10.71 -5.01 8.71
CA LEU A 97 10.76 -6.11 9.66
C LEU A 97 9.35 -6.53 10.11
N GLY A 98 8.46 -5.57 10.38
CA GLY A 98 7.06 -5.85 10.72
C GLY A 98 6.34 -6.61 9.61
N ALA A 99 6.53 -6.21 8.35
CA ALA A 99 5.97 -6.89 7.20
C ALA A 99 6.47 -8.34 7.06
N ILE A 100 7.75 -8.60 7.35
CA ILE A 100 8.35 -9.95 7.29
C ILE A 100 7.88 -10.83 8.46
N ILE A 101 7.83 -10.28 9.68
CA ILE A 101 7.57 -11.04 10.91
C ILE A 101 6.07 -11.30 11.10
N ALA A 102 5.23 -10.29 10.87
CA ALA A 102 3.80 -10.31 11.22
C ALA A 102 2.87 -10.16 10.00
N GLY A 103 3.38 -9.81 8.82
CA GLY A 103 2.55 -9.55 7.63
C GLY A 103 1.78 -10.78 7.12
N GLY A 104 2.28 -11.99 7.37
CA GLY A 104 1.67 -13.24 6.90
C GLY A 104 0.24 -13.46 7.41
N GLU A 105 -0.04 -13.13 8.67
CA GLU A 105 -1.36 -13.29 9.27
C GLU A 105 -2.40 -12.36 8.62
N VAL A 106 -2.01 -11.11 8.35
CA VAL A 106 -2.87 -10.14 7.65
C VAL A 106 -3.15 -10.58 6.22
N VAL A 107 -2.13 -11.06 5.50
CA VAL A 107 -2.31 -11.61 4.14
C VAL A 107 -3.27 -12.79 4.16
N SER A 108 -3.17 -13.69 5.15
CA SER A 108 -4.07 -14.83 5.31
C SER A 108 -5.52 -14.41 5.63
N THR A 109 -5.68 -13.30 6.35
CA THR A 109 -6.97 -12.73 6.74
C THR A 109 -7.67 -12.10 5.54
N ILE A 110 -6.93 -11.42 4.67
CA ILE A 110 -7.48 -10.74 3.49
C ILE A 110 -7.69 -11.73 2.33
N LYS A 111 -6.79 -12.71 2.17
CA LYS A 111 -6.87 -13.74 1.12
C LYS A 111 -7.99 -14.72 1.44
N GLY A 112 -9.08 -14.66 0.68
CA GLY A 112 -10.09 -15.71 0.64
C GLY A 112 -11.14 -15.69 1.76
N ARG A 113 -10.99 -14.84 2.80
CA ARG A 113 -12.01 -14.74 3.86
C ARG A 113 -13.07 -13.67 3.61
N ILE A 114 -12.74 -12.61 2.86
CA ILE A 114 -13.70 -11.56 2.46
C ILE A 114 -14.54 -12.04 1.27
N VAL A 115 -13.87 -12.61 0.27
CA VAL A 115 -14.48 -13.27 -0.89
C VAL A 115 -13.94 -14.69 -0.93
N SER A 116 -14.82 -15.68 -0.77
CA SER A 116 -14.44 -17.09 -0.79
C SER A 116 -14.06 -17.55 -2.21
N PRO A 117 -12.95 -18.29 -2.39
CA PRO A 117 -12.64 -18.96 -3.65
C PRO A 117 -13.77 -19.89 -4.10
N GLU A 118 -14.51 -20.49 -3.17
CA GLU A 118 -15.65 -21.36 -3.46
C GLU A 118 -16.83 -20.61 -4.10
N SER A 119 -16.92 -19.29 -3.86
CA SER A 119 -17.92 -18.43 -4.51
C SER A 119 -17.52 -18.07 -5.95
N ILE A 120 -16.24 -18.26 -6.30
CA ILE A 120 -15.67 -17.98 -7.62
C ILE A 120 -15.03 -19.28 -8.13
N ASN A 121 -15.86 -20.14 -8.73
CA ASN A 121 -15.48 -21.47 -9.24
C ASN A 121 -14.43 -21.49 -10.37
N ASP A 122 -13.77 -20.36 -10.64
CA ASP A 122 -12.68 -20.23 -11.59
C ASP A 122 -11.50 -19.49 -10.92
N ALA A 123 -10.38 -20.20 -10.80
CA ALA A 123 -9.16 -19.67 -10.21
C ALA A 123 -8.58 -18.47 -10.98
N HIS A 124 -8.76 -18.39 -12.29
CA HIS A 124 -8.33 -17.23 -13.09
C HIS A 124 -9.17 -15.99 -12.78
N ILE A 125 -10.49 -16.16 -12.60
CA ILE A 125 -11.37 -15.06 -12.19
C ILE A 125 -11.00 -14.59 -10.78
N PHE A 126 -10.76 -15.51 -9.84
CA PHE A 126 -10.38 -15.16 -8.48
C PHE A 126 -9.05 -14.37 -8.44
N ILE A 127 -8.06 -14.80 -9.22
CA ILE A 127 -6.79 -14.07 -9.37
C ILE A 127 -7.03 -12.65 -9.91
N ASN A 128 -7.87 -12.51 -10.94
CA ASN A 128 -8.19 -11.21 -11.52
C ASN A 128 -8.91 -10.29 -10.52
N VAL A 129 -9.81 -10.85 -9.70
CA VAL A 129 -10.47 -10.11 -8.60
C VAL A 129 -9.42 -9.57 -7.64
N MET A 130 -8.47 -10.41 -7.19
CA MET A 130 -7.43 -9.98 -6.24
C MET A 130 -6.48 -8.94 -6.86
N LEU A 131 -6.10 -9.10 -8.13
CA LEU A 131 -5.27 -8.12 -8.85
C LEU A 131 -5.99 -6.78 -9.04
N ALA A 132 -7.26 -6.81 -9.45
CA ALA A 132 -8.08 -5.61 -9.61
C ALA A 132 -8.26 -4.87 -8.27
N SER A 133 -8.46 -5.62 -7.19
CA SER A 133 -8.57 -5.07 -5.83
C SER A 133 -7.31 -4.34 -5.40
N LEU A 134 -6.15 -4.97 -5.63
CA LEU A 134 -4.84 -4.42 -5.28
C LEU A 134 -4.53 -3.16 -6.12
N LEU A 135 -4.81 -3.22 -7.42
CA LEU A 135 -4.61 -2.07 -8.31
C LEU A 135 -5.54 -0.91 -7.96
N SER A 136 -6.83 -1.19 -7.70
CA SER A 136 -7.79 -0.17 -7.29
C SER A 136 -7.37 0.51 -5.98
N GLY A 137 -6.98 -0.26 -4.98
CA GLY A 137 -6.44 0.27 -3.73
C GLY A 137 -5.18 1.12 -3.94
N ALA A 138 -4.25 0.65 -4.76
CA ALA A 138 -3.02 1.38 -5.07
C ALA A 138 -3.30 2.71 -5.77
N LEU A 139 -4.18 2.72 -6.77
CA LEU A 139 -4.56 3.94 -7.49
C LEU A 139 -5.25 4.94 -6.56
N TRP A 140 -6.16 4.48 -5.70
CA TRP A 140 -6.82 5.34 -4.74
C TRP A 140 -5.84 5.95 -3.73
N LEU A 141 -4.95 5.13 -3.16
CA LEU A 141 -3.91 5.62 -2.25
C LEU A 141 -2.97 6.61 -2.93
N HIS A 142 -2.61 6.36 -4.19
CA HIS A 142 -1.77 7.27 -4.94
C HIS A 142 -2.44 8.63 -5.10
N VAL A 143 -3.72 8.66 -5.51
CA VAL A 143 -4.49 9.91 -5.63
C VAL A 143 -4.61 10.62 -4.29
N ALA A 144 -4.95 9.89 -3.21
CA ALA A 144 -5.05 10.45 -1.87
C ALA A 144 -3.72 11.05 -1.39
N THR A 145 -2.61 10.35 -1.64
CA THR A 145 -1.26 10.83 -1.31
C THR A 145 -0.90 12.08 -2.12
N LEU A 146 -1.26 12.15 -3.40
CA LEU A 146 -1.00 13.33 -4.25
C LEU A 146 -1.72 14.59 -3.73
N ILE A 147 -2.93 14.44 -3.19
CA ILE A 147 -3.67 15.56 -2.60
C ILE A 147 -3.34 15.80 -1.12
N GLY A 148 -2.45 14.99 -0.53
CA GLY A 148 -2.05 15.09 0.86
C GLY A 148 -3.12 14.66 1.88
N ALA A 149 -4.09 13.85 1.45
CA ALA A 149 -5.14 13.35 2.32
C ALA A 149 -4.68 12.05 3.02
N PRO A 150 -4.63 12.01 4.36
CA PRO A 150 -4.34 10.77 5.08
C PRO A 150 -5.57 9.85 5.00
N VAL A 151 -5.42 8.70 4.35
CA VAL A 151 -6.49 7.71 4.18
C VAL A 151 -6.11 6.34 4.73
N SER A 152 -7.10 5.50 5.03
CA SER A 152 -6.86 4.13 5.51
C SER A 152 -6.51 3.19 4.37
N THR A 153 -5.31 2.61 4.40
CA THR A 153 -4.86 1.58 3.46
C THR A 153 -5.70 0.31 3.59
N SER A 154 -6.05 -0.09 4.82
CA SER A 154 -6.91 -1.25 5.08
C SER A 154 -8.32 -1.08 4.50
N HIS A 155 -8.95 0.08 4.66
CA HIS A 155 -10.27 0.35 4.07
C HIS A 155 -10.21 0.30 2.54
N SER A 156 -9.14 0.85 1.97
CA SER A 156 -8.93 0.89 0.52
C SER A 156 -8.82 -0.51 -0.09
N VAL A 157 -8.04 -1.40 0.54
CA VAL A 157 -7.88 -2.79 0.07
C VAL A 157 -9.16 -3.60 0.29
N VAL A 158 -9.77 -3.53 1.47
CA VAL A 158 -11.03 -4.25 1.77
C VAL A 158 -12.15 -3.81 0.83
N GLY A 159 -12.29 -2.50 0.60
CA GLY A 159 -13.26 -1.95 -0.35
C GLY A 159 -12.99 -2.40 -1.79
N GLY A 160 -11.72 -2.45 -2.21
CA GLY A 160 -11.34 -2.99 -3.52
C GLY A 160 -11.75 -4.45 -3.69
N ILE A 161 -11.52 -5.28 -2.66
CA ILE A 161 -11.91 -6.71 -2.66
C ILE A 161 -13.41 -6.88 -2.71
N MET A 162 -14.16 -6.10 -1.94
CA MET A 162 -15.62 -6.11 -2.00
C MET A 162 -16.13 -5.70 -3.37
N GLY A 163 -15.63 -4.59 -3.93
CA GLY A 163 -16.07 -4.10 -5.24
C GLY A 163 -15.77 -5.08 -6.36
N ALA A 164 -14.54 -5.59 -6.44
CA ALA A 164 -14.16 -6.56 -7.45
C ALA A 164 -14.88 -7.91 -7.27
N GLY A 165 -15.05 -8.37 -6.04
CA GLY A 165 -15.78 -9.61 -5.73
C GLY A 165 -17.26 -9.51 -6.10
N MET A 166 -17.92 -8.40 -5.75
CA MET A 166 -19.32 -8.14 -6.13
C MET A 166 -19.48 -8.04 -7.65
N ALA A 167 -18.53 -7.42 -8.34
CA ALA A 167 -18.56 -7.32 -9.80
C ALA A 167 -18.40 -8.69 -10.48
N ALA A 168 -17.59 -9.59 -9.91
CA ALA A 168 -17.31 -10.91 -10.49
C ALA A 168 -18.39 -11.96 -10.17
N ALA A 169 -18.94 -11.96 -8.96
CA ALA A 169 -19.79 -13.05 -8.47
C ALA A 169 -21.02 -12.59 -7.66
N GLY A 170 -21.31 -11.27 -7.67
CA GLY A 170 -22.46 -10.69 -6.99
C GLY A 170 -22.27 -10.50 -5.47
N MET A 171 -23.26 -9.87 -4.84
CA MET A 171 -23.24 -9.55 -3.40
C MET A 171 -23.22 -10.79 -2.49
N SER A 172 -23.69 -11.94 -2.99
CA SER A 172 -23.67 -13.22 -2.26
C SER A 172 -22.27 -13.83 -2.13
N ALA A 173 -21.30 -13.38 -2.94
CA ALA A 173 -19.92 -13.84 -2.86
C ALA A 173 -19.15 -13.24 -1.68
N ILE A 174 -19.70 -12.20 -1.03
CA ILE A 174 -19.07 -11.53 0.11
C ILE A 174 -19.44 -12.24 1.40
N ASN A 175 -18.43 -12.56 2.20
CA ASN A 175 -18.64 -13.05 3.56
C ASN A 175 -18.96 -11.88 4.51
N TRP A 176 -20.25 -11.54 4.59
CA TRP A 176 -20.74 -10.43 5.41
C TRP A 176 -20.49 -10.62 6.90
N HIS A 177 -20.53 -11.85 7.40
CA HIS A 177 -20.25 -12.14 8.80
C HIS A 177 -18.79 -11.81 9.14
N PHE A 178 -17.85 -12.28 8.33
CA PHE A 178 -16.44 -11.97 8.52
C PHE A 178 -16.14 -10.48 8.35
N LEU A 179 -16.74 -9.84 7.32
CA LEU A 179 -16.60 -8.41 7.08
C LEU A 179 -17.10 -7.58 8.28
N SER A 180 -18.19 -7.98 8.93
CA SER A 180 -18.72 -7.28 10.10
C SER A 180 -17.72 -7.25 11.27
N GLY A 181 -16.91 -8.31 11.44
CA GLY A 181 -15.83 -8.33 12.42
C GLY A 181 -14.69 -7.37 12.08
N ILE A 182 -14.35 -7.25 10.80
CA ILE A 182 -13.38 -6.24 10.32
C ILE A 182 -13.89 -4.83 10.63
N VAL A 183 -15.15 -4.53 10.26
CA VAL A 183 -15.77 -3.22 10.49
C VAL A 183 -15.85 -2.89 11.98
N ALA A 184 -16.19 -3.87 12.82
CA ALA A 184 -16.18 -3.69 14.26
C ALA A 184 -14.77 -3.32 14.76
N SER A 185 -13.71 -3.97 14.25
CA SER A 185 -12.34 -3.65 14.64
C SER A 185 -11.90 -2.24 14.27
N TRP A 186 -12.43 -1.66 13.18
CA TRP A 186 -12.16 -0.28 12.79
C TRP A 186 -12.72 0.76 13.78
N VAL A 187 -13.75 0.40 14.54
CA VAL A 187 -14.31 1.26 15.59
C VAL A 187 -13.61 1.00 16.92
N VAL A 188 -13.40 -0.27 17.27
CA VAL A 188 -12.81 -0.66 18.55
C VAL A 188 -11.34 -0.24 18.66
N SER A 189 -10.55 -0.37 17.59
CA SER A 189 -9.09 -0.13 17.66
C SER A 189 -8.73 1.33 17.98
N PRO A 190 -9.32 2.35 17.32
CA PRO A 190 -9.06 3.74 17.69
C PRO A 190 -9.53 4.09 19.11
N LEU A 191 -10.66 3.53 19.55
CA LEU A 191 -11.16 3.74 20.91
C LEU A 191 -10.22 3.14 21.96
N MET A 192 -9.75 1.91 21.75
CA MET A 192 -8.76 1.28 22.62
C MET A 192 -7.44 2.05 22.61
N GLY A 193 -6.98 2.50 21.45
CA GLY A 193 -5.79 3.35 21.33
C GLY A 193 -5.91 4.63 22.13
N ALA A 194 -7.05 5.33 22.04
CA ALA A 194 -7.32 6.54 22.81
C ALA A 194 -7.39 6.29 24.32
N LEU A 195 -8.02 5.18 24.74
CA LEU A 195 -8.08 4.80 26.16
C LEU A 195 -6.68 4.52 26.72
N ILE A 196 -5.87 3.73 26.01
CA ILE A 196 -4.49 3.44 26.44
C ILE A 196 -3.68 4.74 26.50
N ALA A 197 -3.75 5.58 25.47
CA ALA A 197 -3.05 6.85 25.44
C ALA A 197 -3.46 7.81 26.57
N MET A 198 -4.68 7.72 27.11
CA MET A 198 -5.11 8.52 28.25
C MET A 198 -4.39 8.14 29.57
N PHE A 199 -3.91 6.91 29.68
CA PHE A 199 -3.25 6.40 30.90
C PHE A 199 -1.73 6.59 30.92
N PHE A 200 -1.11 7.00 29.81
CA PHE A 200 0.33 7.25 29.67
C PHE A 200 0.61 8.75 29.50
#